data_AF-A0A0M8MH97-F1
#
_entry.id   AF-A0A0M8MH97-F1
#
_cell.length_a   1.000
_cell.length_b   1.000
_cell.length_c   1.000
_cell.angle_alpha   90.00
_cell.angle_beta   90.00
_cell.angle_gamma   90.00
#
_symmetry.space_group_name_H-M   'P 1'
#
loop_
_entity.id
_entity.type
_entity.pdbx_description
1 polymer ?
#
loop_
_entity_poly.entity_id
_entity_poly.type
_entity_poly.pdbx_seq_one_letter_code
_entity_poly.pdbx_strand_id
1 'polypeptide(L)'
;MTKNRRYDALNDARIAEAAARGREPGTLPMQAYGPNQIHWPPRGEPVWAWINWREGSAMSIPATAAGWNDRVVVVEWWDDVGGQRSVVVWRTAVTRRVGQEFAP
;
A
#
# COMPACT_ATOMS: atom_id res chain seq x y z
N MET A 1 11.82 -40.21 16.75
CA MET A 1 11.22 -38.98 17.31
C MET A 1 9.76 -38.95 16.93
N THR A 2 8.87 -39.19 17.88
CA THR A 2 7.41 -39.19 17.63
C THR A 2 6.94 -37.74 17.60
N LYS A 3 6.55 -37.25 16.43
CA LYS A 3 6.08 -35.86 16.24
C LYS A 3 4.79 -35.66 17.05
N ASN A 4 4.76 -34.62 17.89
CA ASN A 4 3.69 -34.41 18.85
C ASN A 4 2.45 -33.85 18.12
N ARG A 5 1.54 -34.74 17.71
CA ARG A 5 0.32 -34.42 16.92
C ARG A 5 -0.53 -33.27 17.49
N ARG A 6 -0.47 -33.06 18.81
CA ARG A 6 -1.17 -31.95 19.47
C ARG A 6 -0.57 -30.59 19.10
N TYR A 7 0.74 -30.52 18.91
CA TYR A 7 1.42 -29.32 18.43
C TYR A 7 1.13 -29.07 16.96
N ASP A 8 1.06 -30.12 16.14
CA ASP A 8 0.72 -29.98 14.72
C ASP A 8 -0.71 -29.40 14.57
N ALA A 9 -1.69 -29.94 15.29
CA ALA A 9 -3.06 -29.43 15.28
C ALA A 9 -3.18 -27.97 15.78
N LEU A 10 -2.40 -27.59 16.80
CA LEU A 10 -2.34 -26.21 17.28
C LEU A 10 -1.67 -25.27 16.25
N ASN A 11 -0.68 -25.77 15.52
CA ASN A 11 0.00 -25.00 14.49
C ASN A 11 -0.91 -24.80 13.27
N ASP A 12 -1.59 -25.86 12.83
CA ASP A 12 -2.57 -25.82 11.75
C ASP A 12 -3.72 -24.87 12.08
N ALA A 13 -4.20 -24.88 13.33
CA ALA A 13 -5.22 -23.95 13.79
C ALA A 13 -4.73 -22.48 13.75
N ARG A 14 -3.47 -22.21 14.14
CA ARG A 14 -2.87 -20.87 14.06
C ARG A 14 -2.67 -20.39 12.61
N ILE A 15 -2.28 -21.30 11.72
CA ILE A 15 -2.13 -21.03 10.29
C ILE A 15 -3.49 -20.73 9.66
N ALA A 16 -4.52 -21.51 10.01
CA ALA A 16 -5.89 -21.30 9.56
C ALA A 16 -6.49 -20.00 10.11
N GLU A 17 -6.23 -19.66 11.38
CA GLU A 17 -6.63 -18.39 11.98
C GLU A 17 -5.95 -17.19 11.31
N ALA A 18 -4.65 -17.29 11.02
CA ALA A 18 -3.91 -16.26 10.29
C ALA A 18 -4.41 -16.08 8.85
N ALA A 19 -4.84 -17.17 8.20
CA ALA A 19 -5.48 -17.12 6.88
C ALA A 19 -6.91 -16.53 6.94
N ALA A 20 -7.66 -16.83 8.00
CA ALA A 20 -9.05 -16.41 8.18
C ALA A 20 -9.20 -14.96 8.67
N ARG A 21 -8.22 -14.40 9.37
CA ARG A 21 -8.24 -13.00 9.84
C ARG A 21 -8.31 -11.98 8.71
N GLY A 22 -8.11 -12.39 7.45
CA GLY A 22 -7.97 -11.47 6.35
C GLY A 22 -6.68 -10.68 6.52
N ARG A 23 -5.90 -10.53 5.45
CA ARG A 23 -4.90 -9.49 5.42
C ARG A 23 -5.67 -8.19 5.36
N GLU A 24 -6.06 -7.61 6.49
CA GLU A 24 -6.60 -6.26 6.49
C GLU A 24 -5.59 -5.40 5.71
N PRO A 25 -5.95 -4.89 4.52
CA PRO A 25 -5.00 -4.20 3.67
C PRO A 25 -4.78 -2.82 4.27
N GLY A 26 -3.88 -2.75 5.23
CA GLY A 26 -3.37 -1.53 5.80
C GLY A 26 -1.87 -1.58 5.71
N THR A 27 -1.28 -0.87 4.74
CA THR A 27 0.16 -0.59 4.74
C THR A 27 0.54 0.25 5.97
N LEU A 28 -0.43 0.90 6.63
CA LEU A 28 -0.22 1.83 7.73
C LEU A 28 -1.25 1.67 8.85
N PRO A 29 -0.84 1.67 10.14
CA PRO A 29 -1.78 1.73 11.26
C PRO A 29 -2.49 3.09 11.32
N MET A 30 -3.67 3.16 11.95
CA MET A 30 -4.46 4.41 12.07
C MET A 30 -3.65 5.59 12.64
N GLN A 31 -2.71 5.30 13.55
CA GLN A 31 -1.81 6.30 14.15
C GLN A 31 -0.87 6.96 13.14
N ALA A 32 -0.58 6.30 12.02
CA ALA A 32 0.31 6.81 10.97
C ALA A 32 -0.27 8.03 10.25
N TYR A 33 -1.60 8.15 10.19
CA TYR A 33 -2.30 9.25 9.54
C TYR A 33 -2.10 10.58 10.27
N GLY A 34 -1.84 10.55 11.58
CA GLY A 34 -1.76 11.77 12.38
C GLY A 34 -3.11 12.45 12.58
N PRO A 35 -3.13 13.62 13.24
CA PRO A 35 -4.36 14.30 13.62
C PRO A 35 -5.01 15.11 12.48
N ASN A 36 -4.25 15.44 11.42
CA ASN A 36 -4.74 16.28 10.34
C ASN A 36 -5.55 15.46 9.34
N GLN A 37 -6.68 16.02 8.90
CA GLN A 37 -7.52 15.40 7.88
C GLN A 37 -6.79 15.33 6.53
N ILE A 38 -7.13 14.33 5.74
CA ILE A 38 -6.65 14.21 4.36
C ILE A 38 -7.34 15.28 3.51
N HIS A 39 -6.53 16.08 2.83
CA HIS A 39 -6.97 16.97 1.76
C HIS A 39 -7.17 16.16 0.48
N TRP A 40 -8.34 16.32 -0.14
CA TRP A 40 -8.72 15.67 -1.39
C TRP A 40 -8.90 16.73 -2.48
N PRO A 41 -7.88 17.02 -3.30
CA PRO A 41 -8.03 17.96 -4.41
C PRO A 41 -8.99 17.39 -5.48
N PRO A 42 -9.64 18.26 -6.28
CA PRO A 42 -10.48 17.81 -7.40
C PRO A 42 -9.69 17.16 -8.53
N ARG A 43 -8.39 17.47 -8.65
CA ARG A 43 -7.45 16.83 -9.58
C ARG A 43 -6.20 16.43 -8.80
N GLY A 44 -5.84 15.16 -8.86
CA GLY A 44 -4.64 14.66 -8.21
C GLY A 44 -3.35 15.16 -8.86
N GLU A 45 -2.24 15.10 -8.12
CA GLU A 45 -0.92 15.50 -8.60
C GLU A 45 -0.15 14.28 -9.13
N PRO A 46 0.56 14.38 -10.27
CA PRO A 46 1.40 13.28 -10.75
C PRO A 46 2.62 13.12 -9.84
N VAL A 47 2.88 11.88 -9.42
CA VAL A 47 3.96 11.54 -8.49
C VAL A 47 4.68 10.26 -8.90
N TRP A 48 5.89 10.11 -8.39
CA TRP A 48 6.53 8.81 -8.23
C TRP A 48 6.25 8.29 -6.83
N ALA A 49 5.77 7.06 -6.72
CA ALA A 49 5.46 6.42 -5.46
C ALA A 49 6.27 5.12 -5.30
N TRP A 50 6.98 5.00 -4.17
CA TRP A 50 7.64 3.75 -3.79
C TRP A 50 6.64 2.78 -3.18
N ILE A 51 6.39 1.66 -3.86
CA ILE A 51 5.46 0.61 -3.45
C ILE A 51 6.24 -0.66 -3.11
N ASN A 52 5.95 -1.22 -1.94
CA ASN A 52 6.40 -2.54 -1.54
C ASN A 52 5.41 -3.58 -2.02
N TRP A 53 5.90 -4.59 -2.72
CA TRP A 53 5.11 -5.69 -3.23
C TRP A 53 5.28 -6.92 -2.33
N ARG A 54 4.30 -7.83 -2.39
CA ARG A 54 4.42 -9.12 -1.68
C ARG A 54 5.65 -9.90 -2.14
N GLU A 55 5.92 -9.84 -3.43
CA GLU A 55 7.00 -10.55 -4.10
C GLU A 55 7.90 -9.51 -4.78
N GLY A 56 9.21 -9.58 -4.50
CA GLY A 56 10.21 -8.68 -5.08
C GLY A 56 10.53 -7.45 -4.23
N SER A 57 11.35 -6.58 -4.83
CA SER A 57 11.84 -5.35 -4.22
C SER A 57 10.80 -4.23 -4.27
N ALA A 58 10.97 -3.23 -3.40
CA ALA A 58 10.28 -1.96 -3.52
C ALA A 58 10.51 -1.34 -4.90
N MET A 59 9.47 -0.84 -5.55
CA MET A 59 9.57 -0.20 -6.87
C MET A 59 8.98 1.21 -6.83
N SER A 60 9.65 2.14 -7.51
CA SER A 60 9.12 3.48 -7.78
C SER A 60 8.26 3.43 -9.04
N ILE A 61 6.95 3.67 -8.89
CA ILE A 61 5.98 3.61 -9.99
C ILE A 61 5.36 4.99 -10.26
N PRO A 62 4.92 5.27 -11.49
CA PRO A 62 4.16 6.47 -11.76
C PRO A 62 2.74 6.34 -11.19
N ALA A 63 2.30 7.34 -10.42
CA ALA A 63 0.99 7.34 -9.78
C ALA A 63 0.40 8.76 -9.74
N THR A 64 -0.84 8.85 -9.27
CA THR A 64 -1.56 10.09 -8.98
C THR A 64 -1.75 10.20 -7.47
N ALA A 65 -1.29 11.28 -6.85
CA ALA A 65 -1.63 11.62 -5.47
C ALA A 65 -3.07 12.14 -5.44
N ALA A 66 -4.02 11.28 -5.04
CA ALA A 66 -5.45 11.58 -4.99
C ALA A 66 -5.86 12.31 -3.70
N GLY A 67 -5.10 12.11 -2.61
CA GLY A 67 -5.28 12.85 -1.37
C GLY A 67 -4.05 12.78 -0.48
N TRP A 68 -3.87 13.75 0.40
CA TRP A 68 -2.72 13.78 1.31
C TRP A 68 -2.97 14.59 2.58
N ASN A 69 -2.16 14.32 3.61
CA ASN A 69 -1.95 15.22 4.74
C ASN A 69 -0.45 15.36 5.02
N ASP A 70 -0.07 15.82 6.21
CA ASP A 70 1.33 16.00 6.63
C ASP A 70 2.14 14.71 6.73
N ARG A 71 1.49 13.54 6.86
CA ARG A 71 2.15 12.25 7.09
C ARG A 71 1.99 11.24 5.97
N VAL A 72 0.85 11.26 5.30
CA VAL A 72 0.48 10.22 4.33
C VAL A 72 -0.03 10.80 3.01
N VAL A 73 0.07 9.98 1.97
CA VAL A 73 -0.47 10.25 0.63
C VAL A 73 -1.25 9.02 0.19
N VAL A 74 -2.47 9.24 -0.29
CA VAL A 74 -3.26 8.26 -1.03
C VAL A 74 -2.85 8.34 -2.48
N VAL A 75 -2.27 7.26 -3.00
CA VAL A 75 -1.79 7.18 -4.38
C VAL A 75 -2.61 6.18 -5.18
N GLU A 76 -2.90 6.55 -6.42
CA GLU A 76 -3.67 5.75 -7.35
C GLU A 76 -2.91 5.54 -8.66
N TRP A 77 -3.00 4.34 -9.22
CA TRP A 77 -2.42 4.00 -10.52
C TRP A 77 -3.25 2.92 -11.21
N TRP A 78 -3.05 2.76 -12.51
CA TRP A 78 -3.60 1.67 -13.29
C TRP A 78 -2.54 0.57 -13.39
N ASP A 79 -2.92 -0.68 -13.12
CA ASP A 79 -2.05 -1.83 -13.37
C ASP A 79 -2.09 -2.26 -14.85
N ASP A 80 -1.16 -3.13 -15.22
CA ASP A 80 -0.99 -3.58 -16.62
C ASP A 80 -2.17 -4.42 -17.14
N VAL A 81 -3.05 -4.89 -16.25
CA VAL A 81 -4.27 -5.62 -16.60
C VAL A 81 -5.51 -4.72 -16.62
N GLY A 82 -5.33 -3.40 -16.49
CA GLY A 82 -6.39 -2.41 -16.59
C GLY A 82 -7.21 -2.23 -15.31
N GLY A 83 -6.72 -2.67 -14.16
CA GLY A 83 -7.32 -2.43 -12.85
C GLY A 83 -6.81 -1.15 -12.20
N GLN A 84 -7.71 -0.31 -11.70
CA GLN A 84 -7.33 0.81 -10.85
C GLN A 84 -6.97 0.31 -9.45
N ARG A 85 -5.83 0.75 -8.94
CA ARG A 85 -5.33 0.45 -7.59
C ARG A 85 -5.24 1.74 -6.79
N SER A 86 -5.48 1.62 -5.48
CA SER A 86 -5.32 2.71 -4.52
C SER A 86 -4.64 2.17 -3.26
N VAL A 87 -3.68 2.91 -2.73
CA VAL A 87 -3.00 2.57 -1.48
C VAL A 87 -2.55 3.83 -0.76
N VAL A 88 -2.43 3.75 0.56
CA VAL A 88 -1.87 4.83 1.37
C VAL A 88 -0.40 4.55 1.64
N VAL A 89 0.45 5.54 1.40
CA VAL A 89 1.89 5.48 1.68
C VAL A 89 2.31 6.63 2.58
N TRP A 90 3.46 6.48 3.22
CA TRP A 90 4.11 7.60 3.89
C TRP A 90 4.40 8.71 2.89
N ARG A 91 4.24 9.97 3.29
CA ARG A 91 4.59 11.13 2.47
C ARG A 91 6.04 11.05 1.94
N THR A 92 6.95 10.51 2.73
CA THR A 92 8.37 10.34 2.37
C THR A 92 8.61 9.29 1.29
N ALA A 93 7.63 8.44 0.99
CA ALA A 93 7.69 7.45 -0.09
C ALA A 93 7.25 8.02 -1.45
N VAL A 94 6.94 9.33 -1.51
CA VAL A 94 6.39 9.98 -2.69
C VAL A 94 7.25 11.18 -3.07
N THR A 95 7.52 11.33 -4.37
CA THR A 95 8.14 12.53 -4.94
C THR A 95 7.28 13.08 -6.07
N ARG A 96 7.20 14.41 -6.19
CA ARG A 96 6.44 15.05 -7.27
C ARG A 96 7.08 14.73 -8.62
N ARG A 97 6.27 14.35 -9.60
CA ARG A 97 6.70 14.16 -10.98
C ARG A 97 6.60 15.49 -11.72
N VAL A 98 7.60 16.35 -11.57
CA VAL A 98 7.74 17.60 -12.32
C VAL A 98 8.33 17.32 -13.70
N GLY A 99 7.59 17.68 -14.77
CA GLY A 99 8.14 17.96 -16.09
C GLY A 99 8.88 16.82 -16.81
N GLN A 100 8.19 15.72 -17.13
CA GLN A 100 8.46 15.04 -18.41
C GLN A 100 7.20 15.11 -19.25
N GLU A 101 7.22 15.95 -20.27
CA GLU A 101 6.33 15.84 -21.42
C GLU A 101 6.51 14.43 -21.99
N PHE A 102 5.45 13.64 -21.96
CA PHE A 102 5.33 12.50 -22.85
C PHE A 102 4.46 12.96 -24.02
N ALA A 103 5.11 13.10 -25.18
CA ALA A 103 4.44 13.26 -26.47
C ALA A 103 3.48 12.07 -26.70
N PRO A 104 2.37 12.29 -27.43
CA PRO A 104 1.27 11.34 -27.60
C PRO A 104 1.70 10.00 -28.23
#